data_AF-A0A7J9LL74-F1
#
_entry.id   AF-A0A7J9LL74-F1
#
_cell.length_a   1.000
_cell.length_b   1.000
_cell.length_c   1.000
_cell.angle_alpha   90.00
_cell.angle_beta   90.00
_cell.angle_gamma   90.00
#
_symmetry.space_group_name_H-M   'P 1'
#
loop_
_entity.id
_entity.type
_entity.pdbx_description
1 polymer ?
#
loop_
_entity_poly.entity_id
_entity_poly.type
_entity_poly.pdbx_seq_one_letter_code
_entity_poly.pdbx_strand_id
1 'polypeptide(L)' 'MGVEQILNYPSENESLMESPTDEEIIQGVMDVPADNE' A
#
# COMPACT_ATOMS: atom_id res chain seq x y z
N MET A 1 2.47 30.23 -19.79
CA MET A 1 1.72 29.48 -18.77
C MET A 1 2.32 28.10 -18.72
N GLY A 2 3.18 27.86 -17.73
CA GLY A 2 4.08 26.70 -17.68
C GLY A 2 3.31 25.42 -17.41
N VAL A 3 3.60 24.39 -18.20
CA VAL A 3 3.10 23.01 -18.06
C VAL A 3 3.70 22.27 -16.86
N GLU A 4 4.47 22.99 -16.03
CA GLU A 4 5.29 22.48 -14.92
C GLU A 4 4.46 22.04 -13.71
N GLN A 5 3.13 22.18 -13.74
CA GLN A 5 2.24 21.78 -12.64
C GLN A 5 1.29 20.63 -12.99
N ILE A 6 1.35 20.07 -14.21
CA ILE A 6 0.35 19.10 -14.67
C ILE A 6 0.69 17.66 -14.25
N LEU A 7 1.91 17.38 -13.80
CA LEU A 7 2.38 16.01 -13.51
C LEU A 7 3.06 15.88 -12.14
N ASN A 8 2.49 16.50 -11.09
CA ASN A 8 2.85 16.18 -9.70
C ASN A 8 1.83 15.21 -9.09
N TYR A 9 1.39 14.22 -9.86
CA TYR A 9 0.80 13.03 -9.25
C TYR A 9 1.95 12.18 -8.72
N PRO A 10 1.90 11.72 -7.46
CA PRO A 10 2.81 10.66 -7.07
C PRO A 10 2.58 9.53 -8.07
N SER A 11 3.64 9.20 -8.81
CA SER A 11 3.65 8.10 -9.76
C SER A 11 3.11 6.88 -9.02
N GLU A 12 2.13 6.17 -9.58
CA GLU A 12 1.64 4.95 -8.94
C GLU A 12 2.79 3.96 -8.67
N ASN A 13 3.89 4.10 -9.42
CA ASN A 13 5.16 3.40 -9.27
C ASN A 13 6.01 3.84 -8.06
N GLU A 14 5.84 5.06 -7.53
CA GLU A 14 6.51 5.53 -6.31
C GLU A 14 5.76 5.08 -5.04
N SER A 15 4.43 4.89 -5.16
CA SER A 15 3.60 4.24 -4.13
C SER A 15 3.60 2.72 -4.24
N LEU A 16 4.23 2.16 -5.28
CA LEU A 16 4.49 0.73 -5.45
C LEU A 16 5.64 0.32 -4.53
N MET A 17 5.44 0.60 -3.24
CA MET A 17 6.21 0.01 -2.17
C MET A 17 6.13 -1.51 -2.33
N GLU A 18 7.24 -2.17 -2.02
CA GLU A 18 7.38 -3.62 -2.05
C GLU A 18 6.10 -4.28 -1.55
N SER A 19 5.51 -5.14 -2.39
CA SER A 19 4.31 -5.88 -2.00
C SER A 19 4.59 -6.59 -0.68
N PRO A 20 3.67 -6.54 0.30
CA PRO A 20 3.86 -7.29 1.53
C PRO A 20 4.09 -8.76 1.17
N THR A 21 5.10 -9.36 1.79
CA THR A 21 5.39 -10.78 1.58
C THR A 21 4.27 -11.63 2.15
N ASP A 22 4.09 -12.85 1.65
CA ASP A 22 3.06 -13.77 2.15
C ASP A 22 3.15 -13.95 3.68
N GLU A 23 4.35 -13.92 4.25
CA GLU A 23 4.55 -14.03 5.71
C GLU A 23 4.09 -12.78 6.48
N GLU A 24 4.23 -11.58 5.92
CA GLU A 24 3.69 -10.35 6.49
C GLU A 24 2.16 -10.32 6.42
N ILE A 25 1.60 -10.80 5.31
CA ILE A 25 0.15 -10.92 5.11
C ILE A 25 -0.45 -11.93 6.10
N ILE A 26 0.16 -13.10 6.24
CA ILE A 26 -0.34 -14.17 7.14
C ILE A 26 -0.31 -13.72 8.61
N GLN A 27 0.74 -13.03 9.05
CA GLN A 27 0.82 -12.48 10.41
C GLN A 27 -0.24 -11.41 10.65
N GLY A 28 -0.41 -10.48 9.70
CA GLY A 28 -1.45 -9.45 9.80
C GLY A 28 -2.87 -10.02 9.86
N VAL A 29 -3.13 -11.16 9.23
CA VAL A 29 -4.42 -11.88 9.34
C VAL A 29 -4.58 -12.60 10.68
N MET A 30 -3.50 -13.20 11.22
CA MET A 30 -3.53 -13.85 12.54
C MET A 30 -3.71 -12.88 13.69
N ASP A 31 -3.19 -11.65 13.56
CA ASP A 31 -3.28 -10.59 14.56
C ASP A 31 -4.68 -9.96 14.63
N VAL A 32 -5.54 -10.20 13.64
CA VAL A 32 -6.96 -9.85 13.75
C VAL A 32 -7.61 -10.85 14.70
N PRO A 33 -8.07 -10.41 15.89
CA PRO A 33 -8.82 -11.29 16.75
C PRO A 33 -10.05 -11.76 15.96
N ALA A 34 -10.21 -13.07 15.84
CA ALA A 34 -11.48 -13.61 15.40
C ALA A 34 -12.50 -13.17 16.46
N ASP A 35 -13.35 -12.21 16.12
CA ASP A 35 -14.55 -11.91 16.90
C ASP A 35 -15.41 -13.17 16.88
N ASN A 36 -15.13 -14.03 17.86
CA ASN A 36 -15.83 -15.29 18.05
C ASN A 36 -16.99 -14.99 19.00
N GLU A 37 -18.11 -14.56 18.43
CA GLU A 37 -19.40 -14.39 19.13
C GLU A 37 -19.85 -15.69 19.84
#